data_AF-A0AAV8YJE2-F1
#
_entry.id   AF-A0AAV8YJE2-F1
#
_cell.length_a   1.000
_cell.length_b   1.000
_cell.length_c   1.000
_cell.angle_alpha   90.00
_cell.angle_beta   90.00
_cell.angle_gamma   90.00
#
_symmetry.space_group_name_H-M   'P 1'
#
loop_
_entity.id
_entity.type
_entity.pdbx_description
1 polymer ?
#
loop_
_entity_poly.entity_id
_entity_poly.type
_entity_poly.pdbx_seq_one_letter_code
_entity_poly.pdbx_strand_id
1 'polypeptide(L)'
;MFSWLSRDNNKQEIYQNVVEGLKTIYKHKLLPLEEHYQFHDFHSPKLEDSDFDANPMILLVGQYSTGKTTFIKYLLEREFPGHSHRPRTYN
;
A
#
# COMPACT_ATOMS: atom_id res chain seq x y z
N MET A 1 -10.56 42.01 19.13
CA MET A 1 -9.91 41.75 17.83
C MET A 1 -9.21 40.40 17.94
N PHE A 2 -9.55 39.43 17.08
CA PHE A 2 -8.96 38.07 16.96
C PHE A 2 -9.29 36.99 18.03
N SER A 3 -10.58 36.75 18.34
CA SER A 3 -11.02 35.56 19.10
C SER A 3 -10.87 34.22 18.33
N TRP A 4 -10.56 34.25 17.04
CA TRP A 4 -10.44 33.04 16.20
C TRP A 4 -9.06 32.37 16.26
N LEU A 5 -8.02 33.07 16.74
CA LEU A 5 -6.66 32.53 16.85
C LEU A 5 -6.45 31.61 18.06
N SER A 6 -7.33 31.67 19.06
CA SER A 6 -7.24 30.83 20.27
C SER A 6 -8.08 29.56 20.20
N ARG A 7 -8.64 29.24 19.03
CA ARG A 7 -9.33 27.97 18.81
C ARG A 7 -8.30 26.89 18.53
N ASP A 8 -7.45 26.64 19.52
CA ASP A 8 -6.61 25.46 19.57
C ASP A 8 -7.56 24.27 19.80
N ASN A 9 -8.19 23.83 18.70
CA ASN A 9 -9.01 22.64 18.63
C ASN A 9 -8.07 21.43 18.71
N ASN A 10 -7.34 21.30 19.81
CA ASN A 10 -6.56 20.12 20.11
C ASN A 10 -7.52 18.99 20.57
N LYS A 11 -8.58 18.76 19.79
CA LYS A 11 -9.35 17.53 19.85
C LYS A 11 -8.37 16.47 19.36
N GLN A 12 -7.80 15.72 20.31
CA GLN A 12 -7.13 14.49 19.97
C GLN A 12 -8.10 13.66 19.14
N GLU A 13 -7.77 13.45 17.87
CA GLU A 13 -8.53 12.59 16.98
C GLU A 13 -8.33 11.16 17.50
N ILE A 14 -9.28 10.69 18.30
CA ILE A 14 -9.28 9.32 18.82
C ILE A 14 -9.81 8.43 17.70
N TYR A 15 -8.94 7.58 17.18
CA TYR A 15 -9.27 6.60 16.14
C TYR A 15 -9.51 5.23 16.76
N GLN A 16 -10.40 4.43 16.18
CA GLN A 16 -10.70 3.09 16.67
C GLN A 16 -9.52 2.13 16.41
N ASN A 17 -8.85 2.29 15.26
CA ASN A 17 -7.63 1.57 14.93
C ASN A 17 -6.67 2.45 14.10
N VAL A 18 -5.41 1.99 13.95
CA VAL A 18 -4.37 2.74 13.24
C VAL A 18 -4.68 2.91 11.76
N VAL A 19 -5.21 1.88 11.10
CA VAL A 19 -5.50 1.88 9.66
C VAL A 19 -6.57 2.93 9.33
N GLU A 20 -7.64 2.98 10.12
CA GLU A 20 -8.71 3.96 10.02
C GLU A 20 -8.20 5.39 10.28
N GLY A 21 -7.30 5.54 11.25
CA GLY A 21 -6.62 6.81 11.50
C GLY A 21 -5.81 7.30 10.30
N LEU A 22 -4.98 6.43 9.72
CA LEU A 22 -4.19 6.75 8.53
C LEU A 22 -5.07 7.10 7.34
N LYS A 23 -6.14 6.33 7.10
CA LYS A 23 -7.12 6.56 6.05
C LYS A 23 -7.83 7.89 6.22
N THR A 24 -8.23 8.22 7.45
CA THR A 24 -8.89 9.50 7.78
C THR A 24 -7.94 10.68 7.55
N ILE A 25 -6.70 10.57 8.03
CA ILE A 25 -5.68 11.61 7.86
C ILE A 25 -5.36 11.83 6.38
N TYR A 26 -5.18 10.76 5.60
CA TYR A 26 -4.93 10.86 4.16
C TYR A 26 -6.05 11.64 3.47
N LYS A 27 -7.31 11.25 3.66
CA LYS A 27 -8.47 11.88 3.00
C LYS A 27 -8.69 13.33 3.40
N HIS A 28 -8.46 13.69 4.67
CA HIS A 28 -8.78 15.03 5.16
C HIS A 28 -7.63 16.03 5.05
N LYS A 29 -6.38 15.57 5.10
CA LYS A 29 -5.20 16.45 5.16
C LYS A 29 -4.34 16.38 3.91
N LEU A 30 -4.16 15.19 3.33
CA LEU A 30 -3.17 14.96 2.28
C LEU A 30 -3.81 15.01 0.88
N LEU A 31 -4.90 14.29 0.66
CA LEU A 31 -5.63 14.23 -0.62
C LEU A 31 -6.01 15.62 -1.18
N PRO A 32 -6.53 16.59 -0.38
CA PRO A 32 -6.84 17.92 -0.91
C PRO A 32 -5.62 18.66 -1.45
N LEU A 33 -4.43 18.40 -0.87
CA LEU A 33 -3.17 18.98 -1.33
C LEU A 33 -2.70 18.31 -2.61
N GLU A 34 -2.79 16.97 -2.69
CA GLU A 34 -2.47 16.22 -3.91
C GLU A 34 -3.32 16.67 -5.10
N GLU A 35 -4.62 16.88 -4.88
CA GLU A 35 -5.54 17.38 -5.90
C GLU A 35 -5.24 18.81 -6.30
N HIS A 36 -4.96 19.70 -5.34
CA HIS A 36 -4.67 21.11 -5.61
C HIS A 36 -3.44 21.30 -6.50
N TYR A 37 -2.42 20.47 -6.33
CA TYR A 37 -1.18 20.52 -7.10
C TYR A 37 -1.10 19.46 -8.22
N GLN A 38 -2.20 18.76 -8.52
CA GLN A 38 -2.27 17.72 -9.55
C GLN A 38 -1.20 16.63 -9.41
N PHE A 39 -0.85 16.26 -8.18
CA PHE A 39 0.23 15.31 -7.88
C PHE A 39 0.09 13.97 -8.61
N HIS A 40 -1.15 13.53 -8.83
CA HIS A 40 -1.47 12.26 -9.47
C HIS A 40 -1.12 12.15 -10.95
N ASP A 41 -0.96 13.29 -11.62
CA ASP A 41 -0.56 13.34 -13.02
C ASP A 41 0.96 13.13 -13.18
N PHE A 42 1.73 13.22 -12.09
CA PHE A 42 3.21 13.20 -12.13
C PHE A 42 3.84 12.03 -11.36
N HIS A 43 3.29 11.64 -10.22
CA HIS A 43 3.98 10.74 -9.29
C HIS A 43 3.22 9.44 -9.03
N SER A 44 2.05 9.50 -8.41
CA SER A 44 1.27 8.32 -8.08
C SER A 44 -0.23 8.62 -8.02
N PRO A 45 -1.10 7.67 -8.38
CA PRO A 45 -2.54 7.82 -8.29
C PRO A 45 -3.00 8.04 -6.83
N LYS A 46 -4.26 8.47 -6.68
CA LYS A 46 -4.93 8.59 -5.39
C LYS A 46 -4.98 7.24 -4.71
N LEU A 47 -4.75 7.22 -3.40
CA LEU A 47 -4.94 6.01 -2.62
C LEU A 47 -6.43 5.75 -2.44
N GLU A 48 -6.83 4.52 -2.73
CA GLU A 48 -8.18 4.02 -2.50
C GLU A 48 -8.26 3.31 -1.15
N ASP A 49 -9.49 3.06 -0.70
CA ASP A 49 -9.74 2.33 0.54
C ASP A 49 -9.07 0.93 0.54
N SER A 50 -9.05 0.29 -0.62
CA SER A 50 -8.40 -1.00 -0.87
C SER A 50 -6.89 -0.98 -0.60
N ASP A 51 -6.20 0.15 -0.79
CA ASP A 51 -4.77 0.26 -0.55
C ASP A 51 -4.42 0.20 0.95
N PHE A 52 -5.36 0.59 1.82
CA PHE A 52 -5.22 0.50 3.27
C PHE A 52 -5.66 -0.86 3.82
N ASP A 53 -6.67 -1.46 3.18
CA ASP A 53 -7.29 -2.71 3.62
C ASP A 53 -6.67 -3.96 2.96
N ALA A 54 -5.71 -3.77 2.04
CA ALA A 54 -5.05 -4.85 1.31
C ALA A 54 -4.24 -5.77 2.24
N ASN A 55 -4.20 -7.05 1.86
CA ASN A 55 -3.31 -8.01 2.51
C ASN A 55 -1.85 -7.62 2.24
N PRO A 56 -0.95 -7.76 3.24
CA PRO A 56 0.47 -7.48 3.06
C PRO A 56 1.06 -8.36 1.94
N MET A 57 1.84 -7.74 1.06
CA MET A 57 2.44 -8.41 -0.11
C MET A 57 3.94 -8.62 0.08
N ILE A 58 4.43 -9.77 -0.37
CA ILE A 58 5.87 -10.10 -0.40
C ILE A 58 6.31 -10.21 -1.86
N LEU A 59 7.26 -9.37 -2.27
CA LEU A 59 7.85 -9.41 -3.61
C LEU A 59 9.23 -10.09 -3.56
N LEU A 60 9.39 -11.21 -4.26
CA LEU A 60 10.65 -11.92 -4.38
C LEU A 60 11.33 -11.61 -5.73
N VAL A 61 12.47 -10.92 -5.68
CA VAL A 61 13.25 -10.55 -6.87
C VAL A 61 14.60 -11.29 -6.87
N GLY A 62 15.05 -11.72 -8.06
CA GLY A 62 16.34 -12.39 -8.22
C GLY A 62 16.51 -12.95 -9.62
N GLN A 63 17.73 -13.34 -9.99
CA GLN A 63 18.07 -13.87 -11.32
C GLN A 63 17.44 -15.25 -11.61
N TYR A 64 17.55 -15.73 -12.84
CA TYR A 64 17.06 -17.06 -13.21
C TYR A 64 17.67 -18.15 -12.31
N SER A 65 16.86 -19.17 -12.01
CA SER A 65 17.31 -20.36 -11.25
C SER A 65 17.80 -20.11 -9.81
N THR A 66 17.50 -18.95 -9.21
CA THR A 66 17.85 -18.64 -7.81
C THR A 66 16.85 -19.20 -6.77
N GLY A 67 15.99 -20.15 -7.16
CA GLY A 67 15.09 -20.81 -6.22
C GLY A 67 13.89 -20.00 -5.71
N LYS A 68 13.50 -18.89 -6.36
CA LYS A 68 12.33 -18.07 -5.93
C LYS A 68 11.04 -18.89 -5.81
N THR A 69 10.71 -19.68 -6.83
CA THR A 69 9.51 -20.52 -6.83
C THR A 69 9.62 -21.64 -5.78
N THR A 70 10.82 -22.20 -5.61
CA THR A 70 11.12 -23.19 -4.58
C THR A 70 10.98 -22.62 -3.17
N PHE A 71 11.37 -21.36 -2.96
CA PHE A 71 11.22 -20.66 -1.69
C PHE A 71 9.76 -20.43 -1.33
N ILE A 72 8.91 -20.01 -2.29
CA ILE A 72 7.46 -19.91 -2.06
C ILE A 72 6.88 -21.28 -1.70
N LYS A 73 7.25 -22.33 -2.45
CA LYS A 73 6.81 -23.71 -2.14
C LYS A 73 7.26 -24.15 -0.74
N TYR A 74 8.47 -23.80 -0.35
CA TYR A 74 9.00 -24.10 0.98
C TYR A 74 8.17 -23.42 2.08
N LEU A 75 7.84 -22.13 1.92
CA LEU A 75 6.99 -21.40 2.88
C LEU A 75 5.55 -21.91 2.93
N LEU A 76 5.00 -22.38 1.81
CA LEU A 76 3.63 -22.86 1.74
C LEU A 76 3.50 -24.35 2.10
N GLU A 77 4.61 -25.08 2.17
CA GLU A 77 4.69 -26.54 2.34
C GLU A 77 3.83 -27.34 1.34
N ARG A 78 3.47 -26.73 0.20
CA ARG A 78 2.62 -27.32 -0.84
C ARG A 78 2.88 -26.70 -2.20
N GLU A 79 2.44 -27.40 -3.25
CA GLU A 79 2.38 -26.83 -4.60
C GLU A 79 1.28 -25.77 -4.71
N PHE A 80 1.52 -24.72 -5.49
CA PHE A 80 0.58 -23.60 -5.67
C PHE A 80 0.30 -23.33 -7.16
N PRO A 81 -0.94 -23.05 -7.60
CA PRO A 81 -1.27 -22.89 -9.01
C PRO A 81 -0.38 -21.85 -9.73
N GLY A 82 -0.02 -22.11 -10.99
CA GLY A 82 0.81 -21.19 -11.80
C GLY A 82 2.33 -21.34 -11.66
N HIS A 83 2.82 -22.20 -10.75
CA HIS A 83 4.24 -22.52 -10.57
C HIS A 83 4.84 -23.40 -11.70
N SER A 84 4.54 -23.20 -12.99
CA SER A 84 5.13 -24.07 -14.00
C SER A 84 6.64 -23.83 -14.12
N HIS A 85 7.44 -24.76 -13.56
CA HIS A 85 8.91 -24.73 -13.57
C HIS A 85 9.52 -25.15 -14.92
N ARG A 86 8.69 -25.35 -15.97
CA ARG A 86 9.19 -25.83 -17.26
C ARG A 86 9.92 -24.69 -17.99
N PRO A 87 11.25 -24.80 -18.23
CA PRO A 87 11.91 -23.86 -19.12
C PRO A 87 11.28 -24.02 -20.51
N ARG A 88 10.89 -22.93 -21.17
CA ARG A 88 10.55 -22.99 -22.59
C ARG A 88 11.81 -23.42 -23.36
N THR A 89 11.86 -24.69 -23.74
CA THR A 89 12.79 -25.17 -24.76
C THR A 89 12.31 -24.60 -26.09
N TYR A 90 13.10 -23.70 -26.68
CA TYR A 90 12.94 -23.36 -28.09
C TYR A 90 13.46 -24.58 -28.88
N ASN A 91 12.56 -25.20 -29.66
CA ASN A 91 12.97 -26.02 -30.81
C ASN A 91 13.32 -25.09 -31.97
#